data_AF-A0A9P5PC35-F1
#
_entry.id   AF-A0A9P5PC35-F1
#
_cell.length_a   1.000
_cell.length_b   1.000
_cell.length_c   1.000
_cell.angle_alpha   90.00
_cell.angle_beta   90.00
_cell.angle_gamma   90.00
#
_symmetry.space_group_name_H-M   'P 1'
#
loop_
_entity.id
_entity.type
_entity.pdbx_description
1 polymer ?
#
loop_
_entity_poly.entity_id
_entity_poly.type
_entity_poly.pdbx_seq_one_letter_code
_entity_poly.pdbx_strand_id
1 'polypeptide(L)'
;HHTTVDSSLTQLFTILCQLSYAPVHCTFVYDGDERPSHKRGTRVITAQPLLYKKSKAAVKAFGFDVVDARGDAEAELAVMNQKGIVDAILTRDGDVFPLGAQCILKVVS
;
A
#
# COMPACT_ATOMS: atom_id res chain seq x y z
N HIS A 1 17.73 0.54 -27.59
CA HIS A 1 17.08 -0.13 -26.44
C HIS A 1 16.65 0.93 -25.43
N HIS A 2 15.44 1.48 -25.57
CA HIS A 2 14.87 2.41 -24.60
C HIS A 2 14.24 1.58 -23.48
N THR A 3 14.96 1.43 -22.37
CA THR A 3 14.39 0.86 -21.14
C THR A 3 13.42 1.89 -20.59
N THR A 4 12.13 1.72 -20.83
CA THR A 4 11.10 2.46 -20.11
C THR A 4 11.30 2.18 -18.62
N VAL A 5 11.82 3.18 -17.90
CA VAL A 5 11.87 3.14 -16.44
C VAL A 5 10.42 2.95 -15.99
N ASP A 6 10.12 1.80 -15.40
CA ASP A 6 8.79 1.50 -14.88
C ASP A 6 8.49 2.49 -13.75
N SER A 7 7.79 3.57 -14.09
CA SER A 7 7.51 4.72 -13.23
C SER A 7 6.99 4.30 -11.85
N SER A 8 6.25 3.19 -11.78
CA SER A 8 5.67 2.66 -10.55
C SER A 8 6.70 2.12 -9.55
N LEU A 9 7.73 1.41 -10.04
CA LEU A 9 8.78 0.85 -9.18
C LEU A 9 9.79 1.92 -8.74
N THR A 10 10.07 2.90 -9.60
CA THR A 10 10.91 4.03 -9.24
C THR A 10 10.24 4.89 -8.16
N GLN A 11 8.93 5.16 -8.28
CA GLN A 11 8.17 5.85 -7.24
C GLN A 11 8.18 5.09 -5.92
N LEU A 12 7.95 3.77 -5.95
CA LEU A 12 8.02 2.94 -4.75
C LEU A 12 9.40 3.04 -4.09
N PHE A 13 10.49 2.86 -4.86
CA PHE A 13 11.85 2.92 -4.32
C PHE A 13 12.14 4.29 -3.68
N THR A 14 11.73 5.39 -4.30
CA THR A 14 11.90 6.73 -3.73
C THR A 14 11.18 6.89 -2.39
N ILE A 15 9.93 6.41 -2.29
CA ILE A 15 9.16 6.44 -1.04
C ILE A 15 9.84 5.58 0.04
N LEU A 16 10.31 4.37 -0.31
CA LEU A 16 11.01 3.49 0.63
C LEU A 16 12.29 4.14 1.17
N CYS A 17 13.07 4.79 0.30
CA CYS A 17 14.23 5.57 0.72
C CYS A 17 13.83 6.68 1.69
N GLN A 18 12.84 7.49 1.36
CA GLN A 18 12.39 8.59 2.23
C GLN A 18 11.93 8.09 3.61
N LEU A 19 11.15 7.02 3.64
CA LEU A 19 10.68 6.41 4.89
C LEU A 19 11.83 5.82 5.72
N SER A 20 12.88 5.31 5.07
CA SER A 20 14.04 4.72 5.77
C SER A 20 14.87 5.74 6.57
N TYR A 21 14.76 7.04 6.23
CA TYR A 21 15.39 8.12 6.98
C TYR A 21 14.47 8.71 8.06
N ALA A 22 13.18 8.36 8.05
CA ALA A 22 12.22 8.87 9.01
C ALA A 22 12.20 7.97 10.27
N PRO A 23 12.04 8.54 11.48
CA PRO A 23 11.94 7.78 12.72
C PRO A 23 10.53 7.17 12.88
N VAL A 24 10.15 6.29 11.96
CA VAL A 24 8.81 5.67 11.88
C VAL A 24 8.92 4.17 11.70
N HIS A 25 7.94 3.44 12.25
CA HIS A 25 7.74 2.02 11.94
C HIS A 25 6.73 1.90 10.79
N CYS A 26 7.17 1.36 9.66
CA CYS A 26 6.33 1.23 8.48
C CYS A 26 5.83 -0.21 8.30
N THR A 27 4.52 -0.34 8.14
CA THR A 27 3.84 -1.57 7.72
C THR A 27 3.14 -1.34 6.39
N PHE A 28 3.44 -2.17 5.39
CA PHE A 28 2.82 -2.12 4.07
C PHE A 28 1.75 -3.21 3.96
N VAL A 29 0.51 -2.80 3.70
CA VAL A 29 -0.63 -3.71 3.57
C VAL A 29 -0.96 -3.92 2.09
N TYR A 30 -1.11 -5.19 1.70
CA TYR A 30 -1.43 -5.60 0.33
C TYR A 30 -2.81 -6.25 0.29
N ASP A 31 -3.50 -6.13 -0.85
CA ASP A 31 -4.79 -6.80 -1.05
C ASP A 31 -4.66 -8.33 -0.94
N GLY A 32 -5.67 -8.93 -0.33
CA GLY A 32 -5.86 -10.37 -0.24
C GLY A 32 -6.78 -10.95 -1.32
N ASP A 33 -6.91 -12.26 -1.28
CA ASP A 33 -7.65 -13.04 -2.28
C ASP A 33 -9.18 -12.92 -2.15
N GLU A 34 -9.71 -12.47 -1.00
CA GLU A 34 -11.16 -12.29 -0.78
C GLU A 34 -11.67 -10.94 -1.34
N ARG A 35 -10.86 -10.19 -2.10
CA ARG A 35 -11.28 -8.91 -2.67
C ARG A 35 -12.41 -9.07 -3.70
N PRO A 36 -13.43 -8.19 -3.71
CA PRO A 36 -14.51 -8.27 -4.67
C PRO A 36 -13.99 -8.12 -6.11
N SER A 37 -14.46 -9.00 -7.00
CA SER A 37 -14.07 -9.01 -8.43
C SER A 37 -14.51 -7.74 -9.20
N HIS A 38 -15.37 -6.93 -8.57
CA HIS A 38 -15.89 -5.68 -9.08
C HIS A 38 -15.81 -4.62 -7.99
N LYS A 39 -14.96 -3.60 -8.17
CA LYS A 39 -14.83 -2.45 -7.26
C LYS A 39 -15.23 -1.20 -8.02
N ARG A 40 -16.22 -0.45 -7.52
CA ARG A 40 -16.69 0.83 -8.09
C ARG A 40 -17.05 0.78 -9.58
N GLY A 41 -17.75 -0.28 -10.01
CA GLY A 41 -18.17 -0.44 -11.41
C GLY A 41 -17.05 -0.86 -12.37
N THR A 42 -15.83 -1.09 -11.87
CA THR A 42 -14.67 -1.51 -12.67
C THR A 42 -14.26 -2.93 -12.31
N ARG A 43 -14.01 -3.76 -13.33
CA ARG A 43 -13.47 -5.11 -13.15
C ARG A 43 -12.06 -5.01 -12.58
N VAL A 44 -11.83 -5.64 -11.43
CA VAL A 44 -10.51 -5.67 -10.81
C VAL A 44 -9.62 -6.59 -11.66
N ILE A 45 -8.61 -6.01 -12.31
CA ILE A 45 -7.65 -6.77 -13.11
C ILE A 45 -6.64 -7.42 -12.16
N THR A 46 -6.57 -8.75 -12.18
CA THR A 46 -5.65 -9.56 -11.36
C THR A 46 -4.20 -9.51 -11.85
N ALA A 47 -3.92 -8.81 -12.96
CA ALA A 47 -2.58 -8.67 -13.53
C ALA A 47 -1.70 -7.80 -12.64
N GLN A 48 -1.15 -8.41 -11.58
CA GLN A 48 -0.11 -7.85 -10.74
C GLN A 48 0.69 -8.84 -9.86
N PRO A 49 0.62 -10.20 -9.96
CA PRO A 49 1.37 -11.06 -9.02
C PRO A 49 2.88 -10.82 -9.06
N LEU A 50 3.45 -10.57 -10.25
CA LEU A 50 4.90 -10.32 -10.37
C LEU A 50 5.30 -8.96 -9.78
N LEU A 51 4.52 -7.90 -10.03
CA LEU A 51 4.81 -6.56 -9.49
C LEU A 51 4.62 -6.55 -7.97
N TYR A 52 3.56 -7.18 -7.45
CA TYR A 52 3.33 -7.36 -6.01
C TYR A 52 4.46 -8.16 -5.36
N LYS A 53 4.91 -9.25 -5.99
CA LYS A 53 6.03 -10.04 -5.47
C LYS A 53 7.31 -9.21 -5.42
N LYS A 54 7.60 -8.42 -6.46
CA LYS A 54 8.77 -7.53 -6.51
C LYS A 54 8.68 -6.40 -5.47
N SER A 55 7.52 -5.75 -5.34
CA SER A 55 7.32 -4.67 -4.37
C SER A 55 7.43 -5.19 -2.93
N LYS A 56 6.80 -6.32 -2.60
CA LYS A 56 6.95 -6.97 -1.28
C LYS A 56 8.41 -7.31 -0.98
N ALA A 57 9.16 -7.79 -1.97
CA ALA A 57 10.58 -8.09 -1.79
C ALA A 57 11.39 -6.82 -1.50
N ALA A 58 11.12 -5.72 -2.21
CA ALA A 58 11.75 -4.43 -1.95
C ALA A 58 11.41 -3.89 -0.56
N VAL A 59 10.14 -3.88 -0.17
CA VAL A 59 9.70 -3.44 1.18
C VAL A 59 10.43 -4.21 2.28
N LYS A 60 10.48 -5.55 2.16
CA LYS A 60 11.21 -6.41 3.11
C LYS A 60 12.71 -6.12 3.13
N ALA A 61 13.32 -5.83 1.98
CA ALA A 61 14.74 -5.51 1.89
C ALA A 61 15.11 -4.19 2.61
N PHE A 62 14.16 -3.24 2.70
CA PHE A 62 14.31 -2.02 3.50
C PHE A 62 14.04 -2.24 5.00
N GLY A 63 13.69 -3.46 5.42
CA GLY A 63 13.44 -3.80 6.83
C GLY A 63 12.04 -3.42 7.32
N PHE A 64 11.10 -3.14 6.42
CA PHE A 64 9.72 -2.81 6.76
C PHE A 64 8.81 -4.05 6.79
N ASP A 65 7.73 -3.95 7.57
CA ASP A 65 6.75 -5.02 7.70
C ASP A 65 5.83 -5.10 6.49
N VAL A 66 5.41 -6.33 6.17
CA VAL A 66 4.44 -6.61 5.10
C VAL A 66 3.31 -7.42 5.66
N VAL A 67 2.08 -6.95 5.44
CA VAL A 67 0.83 -7.62 5.81
C VAL A 67 0.02 -7.88 4.56
N ASP A 68 -0.53 -9.08 4.46
CA ASP A 68 -1.53 -9.44 3.47
C ASP A 68 -2.91 -9.32 4.12
N ALA A 69 -3.73 -8.41 3.62
CA ALA A 69 -5.11 -8.27 4.04
C ALA A 69 -5.89 -9.54 3.66
N ARG A 70 -7.07 -9.74 4.26
CA ARG A 70 -7.99 -10.79 3.80
C ARG A 70 -8.69 -10.39 2.49
N GLY A 71 -9.16 -9.15 2.43
CA GLY A 71 -9.80 -8.53 1.26
C GLY A 71 -9.04 -7.30 0.79
N ASP A 72 -9.67 -6.13 0.85
CA ASP A 72 -9.05 -4.87 0.43
C ASP A 72 -8.05 -4.32 1.47
N ALA A 73 -6.86 -3.93 1.02
CA ALA A 73 -5.82 -3.35 1.88
C ALA A 73 -6.29 -2.07 2.60
N GLU A 74 -7.12 -1.27 1.93
CA GLU A 74 -7.68 -0.02 2.48
C GLU A 74 -8.60 -0.28 3.67
N ALA A 75 -9.39 -1.35 3.62
CA ALA A 75 -10.28 -1.74 4.71
C ALA A 75 -9.47 -2.26 5.90
N GLU A 76 -8.45 -3.08 5.65
CA GLU A 76 -7.55 -3.56 6.69
C GLU A 76 -6.80 -2.40 7.35
N LEU A 77 -6.26 -1.45 6.56
CA LEU A 77 -5.60 -0.25 7.08
C LEU A 77 -6.53 0.60 7.96
N ALA A 78 -7.78 0.80 7.54
CA ALA A 78 -8.76 1.53 8.34
C ALA A 78 -9.02 0.83 9.69
N VAL A 79 -9.16 -0.50 9.69
CA VAL A 79 -9.33 -1.30 10.92
C VAL A 79 -8.08 -1.23 11.81
N MET A 80 -6.88 -1.33 11.23
CA MET A 80 -5.63 -1.21 11.98
C MET A 80 -5.50 0.16 12.65
N ASN A 81 -5.88 1.24 11.95
CA ASN A 81 -5.85 2.58 12.52
C ASN A 81 -6.90 2.76 13.63
N GLN A 82 -8.14 2.29 13.44
CA GLN A 82 -9.18 2.34 14.48
C GLN A 82 -8.81 1.56 15.74
N LYS A 83 -8.06 0.47 15.60
CA LYS A 83 -7.58 -0.36 16.72
C LYS A 83 -6.30 0.16 17.36
N GLY A 84 -5.70 1.23 16.84
CA GLY A 84 -4.42 1.76 17.32
C GLY A 84 -3.22 0.86 17.02
N ILE A 85 -3.33 -0.03 16.02
CA ILE A 85 -2.19 -0.83 15.53
C ILE A 85 -1.24 0.05 14.72
N VAL A 86 -1.77 1.03 13.99
CA VAL A 86 -1.01 2.08 13.30
C VAL A 86 -1.57 3.44 13.64
N ASP A 87 -0.70 4.42 13.85
CA ASP A 87 -1.10 5.78 14.23
C ASP A 87 -1.63 6.61 13.05
N ALA A 88 -1.13 6.35 11.84
CA ALA A 88 -1.49 7.06 10.62
C ALA A 88 -1.43 6.16 9.39
N ILE A 89 -2.24 6.49 8.37
CA ILE A 89 -2.25 5.80 7.08
C ILE A 89 -1.67 6.71 6.01
N LEU A 90 -0.63 6.26 5.30
CA LEU A 90 -0.09 6.94 4.12
C LEU A 90 -0.73 6.38 2.84
N THR A 91 -1.44 7.22 2.09
CA THR A 91 -2.13 6.80 0.86
C THR A 91 -2.15 7.92 -0.20
N ARG A 92 -2.33 7.56 -1.47
CA ARG A 92 -2.62 8.52 -2.55
C ARG A 92 -4.11 8.84 -2.64
N ASP A 93 -4.95 7.87 -2.31
CA ASP A 93 -6.39 7.93 -2.53
C ASP A 93 -7.12 8.05 -1.20
N GLY A 94 -8.23 8.81 -1.18
CA GLY A 94 -9.04 9.07 0.02
C GLY A 94 -9.97 7.92 0.41
N ASP A 95 -9.80 6.74 -0.19
CA ASP A 95 -10.72 5.61 -0.11
C ASP A 95 -10.80 4.99 1.28
N VAL A 96 -9.76 5.18 2.10
CA VAL A 96 -9.71 4.77 3.51
C VAL A 96 -10.57 5.66 4.43
N PHE A 97 -10.89 6.89 4.01
CA PHE A 97 -11.68 7.82 4.82
C PHE A 97 -13.11 7.33 5.09
N PRO A 98 -13.92 6.95 4.06
CA PRO A 98 -15.26 6.42 4.31
C PRO A 98 -15.27 5.06 5.05
N LEU A 99 -14.11 4.39 5.16
CA LEU A 99 -13.95 3.17 5.94
C LEU A 99 -13.68 3.45 7.44
N GLY A 100 -13.61 4.72 7.83
CA GLY A 100 -13.47 5.18 9.20
C GLY A 100 -12.02 5.33 9.67
N ALA A 101 -11.06 5.50 8.76
CA ALA A 101 -9.71 5.91 9.12
C ALA A 101 -9.74 7.30 9.79
N GLN A 102 -8.95 7.46 10.86
CA GLN A 102 -8.95 8.67 11.70
C GLN A 102 -7.79 9.61 11.36
N CYS A 103 -6.61 9.07 11.03
CA CYS A 103 -5.43 9.84 10.68
C CYS A 103 -4.88 9.40 9.31
N ILE A 104 -4.90 10.32 8.35
CA ILE A 104 -4.51 10.04 6.96
C ILE A 104 -3.47 11.07 6.52
N LEU A 105 -2.35 10.57 6.01
CA LEU A 105 -1.33 11.34 5.32
C LEU A 105 -1.49 11.10 3.82
N LYS A 106 -1.72 12.17 3.06
CA LYS A 106 -1.86 12.08 1.61
C LYS A 106 -0.52 12.30 0.92
N VAL A 107 -0.11 11.35 0.08
CA VAL A 107 1.04 11.53 -0.82
C VAL A 107 0.64 12.52 -1.92
N VAL A 108 1.27 13.69 -1.95
CA VAL A 108 1.16 14.67 -3.03
C VAL A 108 2.35 14.51 -3.98
N SER A 109 2.06 14.36 -5.27
CA SER A 109 3.04 14.25 -6.36
C SER A 109 3.31 15.60 -7.00
#